data_AF-A0A1G9MUZ7-F1
#
_entry.id   AF-A0A1G9MUZ7-F1
#
_cell.length_a   1.000
_cell.length_b   1.000
_cell.length_c   1.000
_cell.angle_alpha   90.00
_cell.angle_beta   90.00
_cell.angle_gamma   90.00
#
_symmetry.space_group_name_H-M   'P 1'
#
loop_
_entity.id
_entity.type
_entity.pdbx_description
1 polymer ?
#
loop_
_entity_poly.entity_id
_entity_poly.type
_entity_poly.pdbx_seq_one_letter_code
_entity_poly.pdbx_strand_id
1 'polypeptide(L)'
;MTAAHDLPQRRQVLINGGRVEVIVKSRDRVRAYGEVFTPVHMVEKMLDLVSPELETGPGFVDKTFFEPAAGDGNFLTAIYRRKLSAIQKRYKPGLWKDESLFALASIYAVEFLEDNHADAQANLLGEFVNFHKSNGVACGPRTNLFKAASYLIAMNIRCGNTLTGLDNEGQKITFSWWHRILNSPPMVQREVFTLNSLREASQDQSVFDFDSHPTYAQCRIDQVHKEESADV
;
A
#
# COMPACT_ATOMS: atom_id res chain seq x y z
N MET A 1 47.30 -1.80 11.40
CA MET A 1 46.63 -2.03 10.11
C MET A 1 45.49 -1.03 10.01
N THR A 2 45.56 -0.20 8.98
CA THR A 2 44.81 1.05 8.78
C THR A 2 43.33 0.82 8.55
N ALA A 3 42.50 1.62 9.22
CA ALA A 3 41.06 1.72 9.00
C ALA A 3 40.78 2.09 7.53
N ALA A 4 39.95 1.29 6.86
CA ALA A 4 39.39 1.66 5.57
C ALA A 4 38.47 2.87 5.79
N HIS A 5 38.85 4.00 5.19
CA HIS A 5 37.97 5.14 5.02
C HIS A 5 36.77 4.70 4.17
N ASP A 6 35.61 4.61 4.79
CA ASP A 6 34.34 4.41 4.10
C ASP A 6 34.09 5.67 3.26
N LEU A 7 34.21 5.53 1.94
CA LEU A 7 33.95 6.61 0.99
C LEU A 7 32.45 6.93 1.04
N PRO A 8 32.03 8.21 1.08
CA PRO A 8 30.61 8.53 1.12
C PRO A 8 29.91 7.95 -0.12
N GLN A 9 28.97 7.03 0.11
CA GLN A 9 28.13 6.44 -0.93
C GLN A 9 27.43 7.57 -1.70
N ARG A 10 27.81 7.78 -2.98
CA ARG A 10 27.22 8.82 -3.82
C ARG A 10 25.78 8.45 -4.17
N ARG A 11 24.82 9.22 -3.64
CA ARG A 11 23.41 9.20 -4.08
C ARG A 11 23.33 9.73 -5.51
N GLN A 12 22.54 9.07 -6.37
CA GLN A 12 22.18 9.66 -7.67
C GLN A 12 20.88 10.42 -7.52
N VAL A 13 20.89 11.67 -8.00
CA VAL A 13 19.77 12.59 -7.89
C VAL A 13 19.34 13.05 -9.28
N LEU A 14 18.03 13.06 -9.54
CA LEU A 14 17.42 13.80 -10.64
C LEU A 14 16.85 15.12 -10.14
N ILE A 15 16.99 16.17 -10.96
CA ILE A 15 16.34 17.46 -10.71
C ILE A 15 15.20 17.60 -11.69
N ASN A 16 13.96 17.62 -11.19
CA ASN A 16 12.77 17.81 -11.99
C ASN A 16 11.92 18.94 -11.41
N GLY A 17 11.71 20.01 -12.18
CA GLY A 17 10.89 21.15 -11.75
C GLY A 17 11.32 21.79 -10.42
N GLY A 18 12.60 21.71 -10.04
CA GLY A 18 13.13 22.22 -8.78
C GLY A 18 13.08 21.24 -7.59
N ARG A 19 12.61 20.01 -7.78
CA ARG A 19 12.68 18.94 -6.78
C ARG A 19 13.85 18.00 -7.07
N VAL A 20 14.57 17.66 -6.00
CA VAL A 20 15.66 16.68 -5.97
C VAL A 20 15.06 15.32 -5.66
N GLU A 21 15.05 14.43 -6.66
CA GLU A 21 14.60 13.04 -6.53
C GLU A 21 15.82 12.13 -6.39
N VAL A 22 15.88 11.31 -5.34
CA VAL A 22 16.94 10.28 -5.22
C VAL A 22 16.52 9.07 -6.03
N ILE A 23 17.33 8.67 -7.00
CA ILE A 23 17.08 7.49 -7.86
C ILE A 23 17.87 6.28 -7.41
N VAL A 24 18.97 6.51 -6.67
CA VAL A 24 19.82 5.47 -6.10
C VAL A 24 20.28 5.93 -4.72
N LYS A 25 19.98 5.16 -3.65
CA LYS A 25 20.54 5.42 -2.30
C LYS A 25 22.05 5.17 -2.30
N SER A 26 22.49 4.03 -2.84
CA SER A 26 23.91 3.71 -3.00
C SER A 26 24.18 2.68 -4.11
N ARG A 27 25.41 2.68 -4.64
CA ARG A 27 25.85 1.67 -5.64
C ARG A 27 25.90 0.25 -5.06
N ASP A 28 26.17 0.12 -3.77
CA ASP A 28 26.22 -1.17 -3.10
C ASP A 28 24.83 -1.80 -3.04
N ARG A 29 23.79 -1.01 -2.74
CA ARG A 29 22.40 -1.46 -2.77
C ARG A 29 21.93 -1.83 -4.19
N VAL A 30 22.36 -1.08 -5.21
CA VAL A 30 22.12 -1.46 -6.61
C VAL A 30 22.76 -2.82 -6.92
N ARG A 31 24.01 -3.04 -6.50
CA ARG A 31 24.71 -4.30 -6.78
C ARG A 31 24.13 -5.48 -6.00
N ALA A 32 23.78 -5.28 -4.73
CA ALA A 32 23.31 -6.33 -3.85
C ALA A 32 21.84 -6.69 -4.08
N TYR A 33 21.00 -5.70 -4.36
CA TYR A 33 19.54 -5.84 -4.37
C TYR A 33 18.87 -5.36 -5.65
N GLY A 34 19.60 -4.72 -6.56
CA GLY A 34 19.01 -4.08 -7.74
C GLY A 34 18.21 -2.82 -7.39
N GLU A 35 18.41 -2.23 -6.21
CA GLU A 35 17.61 -1.08 -5.76
C GLU A 35 17.81 0.14 -6.66
N VAL A 36 16.73 0.52 -7.36
CA VAL A 36 16.60 1.77 -8.10
C VAL A 36 15.20 2.32 -7.88
N PHE A 37 15.07 3.62 -7.69
CA PHE A 37 13.77 4.25 -7.54
C PHE A 37 13.26 4.79 -8.87
N THR A 38 12.02 4.45 -9.21
CA THR A 38 11.37 4.98 -10.40
C THR A 38 11.14 6.48 -10.23
N PRO A 39 11.66 7.34 -11.14
CA PRO A 39 11.44 8.78 -11.08
C PRO A 39 9.96 9.13 -11.15
N VAL A 40 9.54 10.22 -10.49
CA VAL A 40 8.12 10.59 -10.38
C VAL A 40 7.45 10.72 -11.75
N HIS A 41 8.13 11.36 -12.72
CA HIS A 41 7.57 11.53 -14.06
C HIS A 41 7.36 10.20 -14.81
N MET A 42 8.13 9.17 -14.50
CA MET A 42 7.95 7.83 -15.08
C MET A 42 6.79 7.11 -14.41
N VAL A 43 6.66 7.23 -13.08
CA VAL A 43 5.52 6.70 -12.32
C VAL A 43 4.21 7.27 -12.88
N GLU A 44 4.12 8.60 -13.06
CA GLU A 44 2.91 9.23 -13.59
C GLU A 44 2.57 8.73 -15.00
N LYS A 45 3.57 8.67 -15.91
CA LYS A 45 3.36 8.13 -17.26
C LYS A 45 2.86 6.69 -17.27
N MET A 46 3.33 5.86 -16.34
CA MET A 46 2.87 4.48 -16.22
C MET A 46 1.44 4.41 -15.69
N LEU A 47 1.10 5.23 -14.68
CA LEU A 47 -0.25 5.30 -14.14
C LEU A 47 -1.25 5.92 -15.12
N ASP A 48 -0.81 6.74 -16.07
CA ASP A 48 -1.67 7.29 -17.12
C ASP A 48 -2.30 6.18 -17.98
N LEU A 49 -1.60 5.06 -18.17
CA LEU A 49 -2.09 3.90 -18.93
C LEU A 49 -3.30 3.21 -18.28
N VAL A 50 -3.51 3.41 -16.98
CA VAL A 50 -4.58 2.80 -16.16
C VAL A 50 -5.45 3.86 -15.48
N SER A 51 -5.48 5.07 -16.03
CA SER A 51 -6.32 6.18 -15.54
C SER A 51 -7.81 5.81 -15.39
N PRO A 52 -8.42 5.01 -16.30
CA PRO A 52 -9.80 4.56 -16.12
C PRO A 52 -10.00 3.80 -14.81
N GLU A 53 -9.17 2.80 -14.52
CA GLU A 53 -9.23 1.98 -13.31
C GLU A 53 -8.93 2.80 -12.05
N LEU A 54 -8.07 3.81 -12.18
CA LEU A 54 -7.56 4.58 -11.05
C LEU A 54 -8.45 5.77 -10.65
N GLU A 55 -9.19 6.36 -11.58
CA GLU A 55 -9.83 7.67 -11.34
C GLU A 55 -11.28 7.82 -11.80
N THR A 56 -11.68 7.14 -12.89
CA THR A 56 -12.91 7.52 -13.60
C THR A 56 -13.91 6.39 -13.79
N GLY A 57 -13.43 5.16 -13.86
CA GLY A 57 -14.22 3.95 -14.10
C GLY A 57 -15.18 3.63 -12.94
N PRO A 58 -16.19 2.78 -13.19
CA PRO A 58 -17.08 2.29 -12.14
C PRO A 58 -16.29 1.57 -11.04
N GLY A 59 -16.52 1.95 -9.79
CA GLY A 59 -15.85 1.35 -8.64
C GLY A 59 -14.35 1.61 -8.55
N PHE A 60 -13.82 2.69 -9.17
CA PHE A 60 -12.37 2.99 -9.17
C PHE A 60 -11.74 3.00 -7.77
N VAL A 61 -12.49 3.37 -6.73
CA VAL A 61 -11.99 3.38 -5.35
C VAL A 61 -11.53 1.97 -4.94
N ASP A 62 -12.30 0.95 -5.28
CA ASP A 62 -12.08 -0.45 -4.89
C ASP A 62 -11.22 -1.24 -5.88
N LYS A 63 -10.83 -0.66 -7.02
CA LYS A 63 -9.91 -1.30 -7.97
C LYS A 63 -8.56 -1.53 -7.31
N THR A 64 -8.12 -2.77 -7.29
CA THR A 64 -6.92 -3.19 -6.58
C THR A 64 -5.65 -3.02 -7.41
N PHE A 65 -4.57 -2.60 -6.76
CA PHE A 65 -3.24 -2.47 -7.34
C PHE A 65 -2.25 -3.23 -6.46
N PHE A 66 -1.33 -3.97 -7.08
CA PHE A 66 -0.31 -4.75 -6.39
C PHE A 66 1.08 -4.41 -6.91
N GLU A 67 1.96 -3.97 -6.00
CA GLU A 67 3.36 -3.67 -6.31
C GLU A 67 4.31 -4.69 -5.67
N PRO A 68 4.99 -5.56 -6.46
CA PRO A 68 5.80 -6.66 -5.94
C PRO A 68 7.21 -6.24 -5.48
N ALA A 69 7.64 -4.99 -5.68
CA ALA A 69 8.93 -4.47 -5.21
C ALA A 69 8.81 -2.97 -4.93
N ALA A 70 8.12 -2.63 -3.85
CA ALA A 70 7.60 -1.28 -3.63
C ALA A 70 8.67 -0.19 -3.46
N GLY A 71 9.91 -0.56 -3.10
CA GLY A 71 10.93 0.39 -2.67
C GLY A 71 10.38 1.25 -1.52
N ASP A 72 10.60 2.56 -1.58
CA ASP A 72 10.07 3.54 -0.63
C ASP A 72 8.63 4.00 -0.93
N GLY A 73 7.94 3.33 -1.86
CA GLY A 73 6.51 3.50 -2.11
C GLY A 73 6.15 4.59 -3.13
N ASN A 74 7.03 4.94 -4.07
CA ASN A 74 6.72 5.93 -5.12
C ASN A 74 5.43 5.61 -5.90
N PHE A 75 5.24 4.36 -6.33
CA PHE A 75 3.98 3.94 -6.98
C PHE A 75 2.80 3.98 -6.01
N LEU A 76 2.96 3.49 -4.79
CA LEU A 76 1.88 3.43 -3.79
C LEU A 76 1.32 4.82 -3.49
N THR A 77 2.21 5.79 -3.26
CA THR A 77 1.81 7.18 -2.98
C THR A 77 1.19 7.86 -4.20
N ALA A 78 1.73 7.64 -5.41
CA ALA A 78 1.15 8.19 -6.63
C ALA A 78 -0.26 7.63 -6.92
N ILE A 79 -0.44 6.31 -6.83
CA ILE A 79 -1.74 5.63 -6.94
C ILE A 79 -2.72 6.23 -5.93
N TYR A 80 -2.31 6.33 -4.66
CA TYR A 80 -3.18 6.82 -3.60
C TYR A 80 -3.56 8.30 -3.78
N ARG A 81 -2.61 9.17 -4.14
CA ARG A 81 -2.88 10.58 -4.46
C ARG A 81 -3.88 10.74 -5.61
N ARG A 82 -3.74 9.94 -6.66
CA ARG A 82 -4.66 9.97 -7.82
C ARG A 82 -6.06 9.51 -7.42
N LYS A 83 -6.19 8.42 -6.65
CA LYS A 83 -7.48 8.00 -6.05
C LYS A 83 -8.09 9.10 -5.19
N LEU A 84 -7.32 9.73 -4.30
CA LEU A 84 -7.80 10.82 -3.43
C LEU A 84 -8.29 12.03 -4.23
N SER A 85 -7.55 12.44 -5.27
CA SER A 85 -7.95 13.53 -6.17
C SER A 85 -9.25 13.21 -6.89
N ALA A 86 -9.40 11.99 -7.40
CA ALA A 86 -10.65 11.53 -8.01
C ALA A 86 -11.80 11.48 -6.98
N ILE A 87 -11.53 11.05 -5.75
CA ILE A 87 -12.51 11.04 -4.65
C ILE A 87 -13.04 12.46 -4.39
N GLN A 88 -12.15 13.46 -4.27
CA GLN A 88 -12.55 14.85 -4.04
C GLN A 88 -13.40 15.42 -5.18
N LYS A 89 -13.09 15.06 -6.42
CA LYS A 89 -13.82 15.53 -7.61
C LYS A 89 -15.21 14.91 -7.75
N ARG A 90 -15.39 13.66 -7.28
CA ARG A 90 -16.57 12.84 -7.63
C ARG A 90 -17.51 12.57 -6.46
N TYR A 91 -17.02 12.58 -5.22
CA TYR A 91 -17.82 12.30 -4.03
C TYR A 91 -18.01 13.55 -3.17
N LYS A 92 -19.13 13.56 -2.44
CA LYS A 92 -19.43 14.62 -1.46
C LYS A 92 -18.43 14.55 -0.29
N PRO A 93 -18.05 15.69 0.32
CA PRO A 93 -17.09 15.73 1.44
C PRO A 93 -17.38 14.78 2.60
N GLY A 94 -18.67 14.53 2.90
CA GLY A 94 -19.07 13.59 3.96
C GLY A 94 -18.61 12.15 3.74
N LEU A 95 -18.32 11.75 2.49
CA LEU A 95 -17.89 10.40 2.13
C LEU A 95 -16.36 10.25 2.08
N TRP A 96 -15.60 11.35 2.07
CA TRP A 96 -14.16 11.30 1.83
C TRP A 96 -13.39 10.46 2.85
N LYS A 97 -13.83 10.45 4.12
CA LYS A 97 -13.21 9.62 5.16
C LYS A 97 -13.28 8.13 4.80
N ASP A 98 -14.48 7.64 4.50
CA ASP A 98 -14.70 6.23 4.23
C ASP A 98 -14.08 5.83 2.88
N GLU A 99 -14.29 6.62 1.82
CA GLU A 99 -13.71 6.35 0.50
C GLU A 99 -12.18 6.41 0.51
N SER A 100 -11.57 7.29 1.31
CA SER A 100 -10.11 7.35 1.45
C SER A 100 -9.53 6.11 2.13
N LEU A 101 -10.27 5.47 3.05
CA LEU A 101 -9.87 4.23 3.68
C LEU A 101 -10.04 3.05 2.74
N PHE A 102 -11.15 2.97 2.00
CA PHE A 102 -11.32 1.94 0.97
C PHE A 102 -10.27 2.05 -0.15
N ALA A 103 -9.88 3.27 -0.53
CA ALA A 103 -8.77 3.47 -1.45
C ALA A 103 -7.46 2.87 -0.90
N LEU A 104 -7.14 3.05 0.39
CA LEU A 104 -5.99 2.37 1.02
C LEU A 104 -6.15 0.84 1.02
N ALA A 105 -7.34 0.34 1.36
CA ALA A 105 -7.64 -1.08 1.40
C ALA A 105 -7.47 -1.78 0.03
N SER A 106 -7.48 -1.01 -1.06
CA SER A 106 -7.26 -1.50 -2.43
C SER A 106 -5.79 -1.52 -2.90
N ILE A 107 -4.84 -1.03 -2.09
CA ILE A 107 -3.42 -0.96 -2.47
C ILE A 107 -2.65 -2.01 -1.70
N TYR A 108 -1.93 -2.88 -2.40
CA TYR A 108 -1.14 -3.98 -1.85
C TYR A 108 0.29 -3.88 -2.33
N ALA A 109 1.24 -4.30 -1.51
CA ALA A 109 2.64 -4.36 -1.93
C ALA A 109 3.49 -5.33 -1.11
N VAL A 110 4.61 -5.71 -1.69
CA VAL A 110 5.73 -6.35 -1.00
C VAL A 110 6.98 -5.52 -1.21
N GLU A 111 7.80 -5.39 -0.17
CA GLU A 111 9.14 -4.82 -0.26
C GLU A 111 10.13 -5.70 0.49
N PHE A 112 11.31 -5.90 -0.09
CA PHE A 112 12.31 -6.81 0.47
C PHE A 112 13.15 -6.18 1.58
N LEU A 113 13.48 -4.88 1.46
CA LEU A 113 14.37 -4.21 2.40
C LEU A 113 13.56 -3.53 3.50
N GLU A 114 13.84 -3.85 4.77
CA GLU A 114 13.08 -3.36 5.92
C GLU A 114 13.02 -1.83 6.02
N ASP A 115 14.10 -1.15 5.65
CA ASP A 115 14.17 0.32 5.65
C ASP A 115 13.24 0.92 4.59
N ASN A 116 13.24 0.36 3.37
CA ASN A 116 12.32 0.74 2.31
C ASN A 116 10.87 0.42 2.66
N HIS A 117 10.61 -0.74 3.25
CA HIS A 117 9.27 -1.15 3.70
C HIS A 117 8.71 -0.14 4.71
N ALA A 118 9.52 0.24 5.71
CA ALA A 118 9.13 1.25 6.69
C ALA A 118 8.89 2.62 6.04
N ASP A 119 9.78 3.05 5.12
CA ASP A 119 9.62 4.29 4.34
C ASP A 119 8.31 4.27 3.53
N ALA A 120 7.99 3.16 2.86
CA ALA A 120 6.78 3.01 2.05
C ALA A 120 5.50 3.12 2.88
N GLN A 121 5.45 2.46 4.04
CA GLN A 121 4.31 2.57 4.95
C GLN A 121 4.15 4.00 5.49
N ALA A 122 5.26 4.62 5.90
CA ALA A 122 5.26 5.98 6.45
C ALA A 122 4.85 7.02 5.39
N ASN A 123 5.36 6.90 4.17
CA ASN A 123 5.03 7.79 3.06
C ASN A 123 3.53 7.70 2.69
N LEU A 124 3.00 6.47 2.58
CA LEU A 124 1.58 6.25 2.27
C LEU A 124 0.65 6.76 3.38
N LEU A 125 1.00 6.53 4.65
CA LEU A 125 0.28 7.09 5.80
C LEU A 125 0.38 8.63 5.83
N GLY A 126 1.52 9.18 5.44
CA GLY A 126 1.75 10.62 5.29
C GLY A 126 0.77 11.25 4.30
N GLU A 127 0.57 10.64 3.14
CA GLU A 127 -0.43 11.09 2.15
C GLU A 127 -1.86 11.09 2.72
N PHE A 128 -2.23 10.02 3.43
CA PHE A 128 -3.52 9.91 4.10
C PHE A 128 -3.73 11.04 5.12
N VAL A 129 -2.74 11.26 5.99
CA VAL A 129 -2.81 12.29 7.04
C VAL A 129 -2.86 13.70 6.43
N ASN A 130 -2.04 13.97 5.41
CA ASN A 130 -2.00 15.26 4.74
C ASN A 130 -3.32 15.57 4.03
N PHE A 131 -3.91 14.59 3.36
CA PHE A 131 -5.23 14.70 2.75
C PHE A 131 -6.30 15.13 3.77
N HIS A 132 -6.41 14.44 4.91
CA HIS A 132 -7.43 14.79 5.90
C HIS A 132 -7.15 16.14 6.59
N LYS A 133 -5.89 16.43 6.93
CA LYS A 133 -5.50 17.71 7.53
C LYS A 133 -5.82 18.90 6.62
N SER A 134 -5.48 18.80 5.33
CA SER A 134 -5.76 19.86 4.34
C SER A 134 -7.25 20.11 4.12
N ASN A 135 -8.10 19.14 4.46
CA ASN A 135 -9.56 19.24 4.40
C ASN A 135 -10.21 19.50 5.77
N GLY A 136 -9.44 19.91 6.78
CA GLY A 136 -9.96 20.31 8.10
C GLY A 136 -10.44 19.14 8.97
N VAL A 137 -10.06 17.89 8.64
CA VAL A 137 -10.43 16.70 9.40
C VAL A 137 -9.29 16.30 10.35
N ALA A 138 -9.61 16.14 11.63
CA ALA A 138 -8.65 15.66 12.62
C ALA A 138 -8.19 14.23 12.29
N CYS A 139 -6.91 14.09 11.96
CA CYS A 139 -6.28 12.81 11.64
C CYS A 139 -4.92 12.71 12.35
N GLY A 140 -4.89 11.94 13.43
CA GLY A 140 -3.68 11.72 14.22
C GLY A 140 -3.83 10.48 15.11
N PRO A 141 -2.77 10.06 15.83
CA PRO A 141 -2.67 8.74 16.48
C PRO A 141 -3.83 8.33 17.40
N ARG A 142 -4.59 9.29 17.92
CA ARG A 142 -5.74 9.04 18.80
C ARG A 142 -7.07 8.85 18.05
N THR A 143 -7.15 9.17 16.76
CA THR A 143 -8.40 9.08 15.99
C THR A 143 -8.55 7.69 15.38
N ASN A 144 -9.80 7.21 15.32
CA ASN A 144 -10.12 5.94 14.64
C ASN A 144 -9.67 5.97 13.17
N LEU A 145 -9.80 7.13 12.51
CA LEU A 145 -9.40 7.33 11.12
C LEU A 145 -7.91 7.05 10.88
N PHE A 146 -7.04 7.57 11.74
CA PHE A 146 -5.59 7.30 11.66
C PHE A 146 -5.25 5.84 11.97
N LYS A 147 -5.88 5.28 13.00
CA LYS A 147 -5.63 3.89 13.42
C LYS A 147 -6.07 2.90 12.34
N ALA A 148 -7.23 3.13 11.73
CA ALA A 148 -7.73 2.33 10.62
C ALA A 148 -6.78 2.41 9.41
N ALA A 149 -6.36 3.62 9.01
CA ALA A 149 -5.41 3.78 7.91
C ALA A 149 -4.08 3.07 8.18
N SER A 150 -3.51 3.25 9.38
CA SER A 150 -2.28 2.58 9.78
C SER A 150 -2.42 1.06 9.75
N TYR A 151 -3.58 0.54 10.19
CA TYR A 151 -3.86 -0.89 10.19
C TYR A 151 -3.99 -1.46 8.77
N LEU A 152 -4.76 -0.81 7.89
CA LEU A 152 -4.89 -1.20 6.48
C LEU A 152 -3.52 -1.27 5.79
N ILE A 153 -2.69 -0.23 5.99
CA ILE A 153 -1.33 -0.17 5.43
C ILE A 153 -0.48 -1.33 5.97
N ALA A 154 -0.51 -1.60 7.28
CA ALA A 154 0.26 -2.68 7.88
C ALA A 154 -0.16 -4.09 7.40
N MET A 155 -1.44 -4.27 7.10
CA MET A 155 -1.98 -5.53 6.59
C MET A 155 -1.77 -5.72 5.09
N ASN A 156 -1.63 -4.63 4.32
CA ASN A 156 -1.54 -4.69 2.86
C ASN A 156 -0.12 -4.47 2.31
N ILE A 157 0.77 -3.81 3.05
CA ILE A 157 2.15 -3.51 2.64
C ILE A 157 3.09 -4.36 3.50
N ARG A 158 3.61 -5.46 2.92
CA ARG A 158 4.34 -6.51 3.64
C ARG A 158 5.84 -6.44 3.36
N CYS A 159 6.65 -6.74 4.37
CA CYS A 159 8.08 -6.93 4.20
C CYS A 159 8.35 -8.40 3.85
N GLY A 160 9.12 -8.65 2.81
CA GLY A 160 9.48 -10.01 2.42
C GLY A 160 9.96 -10.14 0.99
N ASN A 161 10.20 -11.36 0.57
CA ASN A 161 10.64 -11.69 -0.77
C ASN A 161 9.44 -12.13 -1.61
N THR A 162 9.02 -11.28 -2.54
CA THR A 162 7.92 -11.59 -3.46
C THR A 162 8.18 -12.88 -4.22
N LEU A 163 9.40 -13.15 -4.69
CA LEU A 163 9.71 -14.33 -5.50
C LEU A 163 9.51 -15.63 -4.73
N THR A 164 9.90 -15.70 -3.46
CA THR A 164 9.67 -16.90 -2.64
C THR A 164 8.30 -16.91 -1.98
N GLY A 165 7.68 -15.73 -1.84
CA GLY A 165 6.45 -15.54 -1.08
C GLY A 165 6.64 -15.68 0.42
N LEU A 166 7.86 -15.47 0.91
CA LEU A 166 8.22 -15.58 2.32
C LEU A 166 8.64 -14.24 2.91
N ASP A 167 8.28 -14.00 4.17
CA ASP A 167 8.77 -12.85 4.95
C ASP A 167 10.20 -13.08 5.47
N ASN A 168 10.71 -12.13 6.24
CA ASN A 168 12.07 -12.16 6.78
C ASN A 168 12.28 -13.28 7.83
N GLU A 169 11.19 -13.86 8.36
CA GLU A 169 11.21 -14.98 9.30
C GLU A 169 11.05 -16.33 8.57
N GLY A 170 10.91 -16.32 7.25
CA GLY A 170 10.70 -17.51 6.44
C GLY A 170 9.26 -18.02 6.44
N GLN A 171 8.30 -17.23 6.94
CA GLN A 171 6.87 -17.57 6.93
C GLN A 171 6.21 -17.09 5.65
N LYS A 172 5.10 -17.72 5.23
CA LYS A 172 4.35 -17.29 4.04
C LYS A 172 3.83 -15.86 4.23
N ILE A 173 4.05 -14.99 3.23
CA ILE A 173 3.49 -13.64 3.22
C ILE A 173 1.97 -13.74 3.13
N THR A 174 1.28 -13.19 4.12
CA THR A 174 -0.17 -13.05 4.16
C THR A 174 -0.62 -11.62 3.93
N PHE A 175 -1.79 -11.47 3.32
CA PHE A 175 -2.48 -10.21 3.11
C PHE A 175 -3.89 -10.29 3.67
N SER A 176 -4.49 -9.12 3.92
CA SER A 176 -5.91 -9.01 4.22
C SER A 176 -6.65 -8.49 3.00
N TRP A 177 -7.58 -9.28 2.48
CA TRP A 177 -8.52 -8.84 1.48
C TRP A 177 -9.74 -8.18 2.15
N TRP A 178 -10.16 -7.05 1.61
CA TRP A 178 -11.19 -6.18 2.21
C TRP A 178 -12.44 -6.10 1.33
N HIS A 179 -13.44 -6.92 1.62
CA HIS A 179 -14.71 -6.94 0.89
C HIS A 179 -15.62 -5.80 1.35
N ARG A 180 -15.76 -4.75 0.54
CA ARG A 180 -16.75 -3.69 0.77
C ARG A 180 -18.17 -4.28 0.73
N ILE A 181 -18.96 -4.00 1.75
CA ILE A 181 -20.36 -4.46 1.86
C ILE A 181 -21.28 -3.38 1.30
N LEU A 182 -21.73 -3.55 0.05
CA LEU A 182 -22.43 -2.51 -0.71
C LEU A 182 -23.83 -2.15 -0.17
N ASN A 183 -24.51 -3.09 0.49
CA ASN A 183 -25.84 -2.90 1.06
C ASN A 183 -25.81 -2.28 2.47
N SER A 184 -24.63 -2.12 3.08
CA SER A 184 -24.47 -1.52 4.41
C SER A 184 -23.19 -0.66 4.48
N PRO A 185 -23.06 0.42 3.68
CA PRO A 185 -21.85 1.24 3.72
C PRO A 185 -21.75 2.02 5.07
N PRO A 186 -20.54 2.23 5.62
CA PRO A 186 -19.22 1.87 5.10
C PRO A 186 -18.68 0.57 5.74
N MET A 187 -19.45 -0.52 5.72
CA MET A 187 -19.04 -1.80 6.29
C MET A 187 -18.11 -2.57 5.35
N VAL A 188 -17.25 -3.39 5.95
CA VAL A 188 -16.27 -4.26 5.30
C VAL A 188 -16.24 -5.62 5.97
N GLN A 189 -15.95 -6.66 5.20
CA GLN A 189 -15.59 -8.00 5.69
C GLN A 189 -14.15 -8.29 5.27
N ARG A 190 -13.36 -8.79 6.23
CA ARG A 190 -11.96 -9.10 6.00
C ARG A 190 -11.75 -10.61 5.90
N GLU A 191 -11.03 -11.02 4.86
CA GLU A 191 -10.54 -12.38 4.66
C GLU A 191 -9.03 -12.36 4.48
N VAL A 192 -8.33 -13.42 4.86
CA VAL A 192 -6.86 -13.51 4.75
C VAL A 192 -6.48 -14.48 3.65
N PHE A 193 -5.44 -14.14 2.89
CA PHE A 193 -4.88 -15.01 1.87
C PHE A 193 -3.35 -14.94 1.86
N THR A 194 -2.70 -15.95 1.29
CA THR A 194 -1.24 -15.95 1.09
C THR A 194 -0.85 -15.47 -0.29
N LEU A 195 0.32 -14.81 -0.42
CA LEU A 195 0.84 -14.42 -1.74
C LEU A 195 0.98 -15.63 -2.69
N ASN A 196 1.30 -16.80 -2.13
CA ASN A 196 1.50 -18.03 -2.90
C ASN A 196 0.22 -18.52 -3.57
N SER A 197 -0.94 -18.31 -2.96
CA SER A 197 -2.22 -18.73 -3.55
C SER A 197 -2.44 -18.11 -4.93
N LEU A 198 -1.99 -16.87 -5.13
CA LEU A 198 -2.12 -16.14 -6.40
C LEU A 198 -1.37 -16.80 -7.57
N ARG A 199 -0.41 -17.69 -7.28
CA ARG A 199 0.41 -18.40 -8.26
C ARG A 199 -0.03 -19.84 -8.46
N GLU A 200 -0.54 -20.43 -7.39
CA GLU A 200 -0.95 -21.84 -7.34
C GLU A 200 -2.35 -22.06 -7.94
N ALA A 201 -3.06 -20.97 -8.28
CA ALA A 201 -4.34 -21.01 -8.98
C ALA A 201 -4.26 -21.84 -10.27
N SER A 202 -4.77 -23.07 -10.20
CA SER A 202 -5.02 -23.96 -11.34
C SER A 202 -6.50 -23.89 -11.72
N GLN A 203 -6.87 -24.39 -12.91
CA GLN A 203 -8.18 -24.15 -13.54
C GLN A 203 -9.42 -24.53 -12.70
N ASP A 204 -9.27 -25.31 -11.61
CA ASP A 204 -10.38 -25.79 -10.76
C ASP A 204 -10.32 -25.34 -9.28
N GLN A 205 -9.40 -24.43 -8.89
CA GLN A 205 -9.28 -23.93 -7.52
C GLN A 205 -9.47 -22.40 -7.43
N SER A 206 -10.01 -21.91 -6.32
CA SER A 206 -10.11 -20.46 -6.07
C SER A 206 -8.72 -19.82 -6.09
N VAL A 207 -8.60 -18.64 -6.69
CA VAL A 207 -7.34 -17.87 -6.78
C VAL A 207 -6.77 -17.52 -5.39
N PHE A 208 -7.65 -17.47 -4.40
CA PHE A 208 -7.33 -17.16 -3.01
C PHE A 208 -7.59 -18.37 -2.13
N ASP A 209 -6.72 -18.58 -1.14
CA ASP A 209 -6.80 -19.64 -0.13
C ASP A 209 -7.62 -19.22 1.11
N PHE A 210 -8.67 -18.41 0.92
CA PHE A 210 -9.45 -17.81 2.02
C PHE A 210 -9.95 -18.83 3.04
N ASP A 211 -10.42 -19.99 2.59
CA ASP A 211 -10.95 -21.07 3.44
C ASP A 211 -9.90 -21.67 4.40
N SER A 212 -8.61 -21.37 4.20
CA SER A 212 -7.51 -21.84 5.05
C SER A 212 -7.14 -20.86 6.18
N HIS A 213 -7.81 -19.71 6.27
CA HIS A 213 -7.49 -18.64 7.21
C HIS A 213 -8.72 -18.13 7.96
N PRO A 214 -8.53 -17.45 9.12
CA PRO A 214 -9.64 -16.88 9.86
C PRO A 214 -10.42 -15.84 9.03
N THR A 215 -11.74 -15.91 9.13
CA THR A 215 -12.64 -14.82 8.74
C THR A 215 -12.84 -13.89 9.91
N TYR A 216 -12.94 -12.58 9.65
CA TYR A 216 -13.18 -11.58 10.68
C TYR A 216 -14.63 -11.08 10.63
N ALA A 217 -15.16 -10.70 11.78
CA ALA A 217 -16.50 -10.14 11.87
C ALA A 217 -16.63 -8.86 11.04
N GLN A 218 -17.79 -8.68 10.39
CA GLN A 218 -18.06 -7.47 9.62
C GLN A 218 -17.99 -6.23 10.52
N CYS A 219 -17.24 -5.22 10.12
CA CYS A 219 -17.14 -3.97 10.87
C CYS A 219 -17.15 -2.76 9.94
N ARG A 220 -17.18 -1.55 10.51
CA ARG A 220 -17.00 -0.33 9.73
C ARG A 220 -15.54 -0.20 9.31
N ILE A 221 -15.27 0.30 8.11
CA ILE A 221 -13.90 0.49 7.61
C ILE A 221 -13.04 1.39 8.54
N ASP A 222 -13.65 2.33 9.26
CA ASP A 222 -12.96 3.18 10.24
C ASP A 222 -12.71 2.48 11.60
N GLN A 223 -13.08 1.22 11.74
CA GLN A 223 -12.95 0.42 12.96
C GLN A 223 -12.15 -0.89 12.77
N VAL A 224 -11.63 -1.17 11.58
CA VAL A 224 -10.85 -2.40 11.28
C VAL A 224 -9.68 -2.67 12.24
N HIS A 225 -9.12 -1.62 12.83
CA HIS A 225 -8.04 -1.72 13.83
C HIS A 225 -8.50 -2.26 15.20
N LYS A 226 -9.81 -2.49 15.37
CA LYS A 226 -10.43 -3.05 16.59
C LYS A 226 -10.94 -4.47 16.37
N GLU A 227 -10.76 -5.03 15.18
CA GLU A 227 -11.25 -6.38 14.89
C GLU A 227 -10.53 -7.42 15.75
N GLU A 228 -11.33 -8.33 16.31
CA GLU A 228 -10.91 -9.59 16.92
C GLU A 228 -11.24 -10.70 15.93
N SER A 229 -10.45 -11.79 15.87
CA SER A 229 -10.73 -12.93 15.01
C SER A 229 -12.11 -13.51 15.34
N ALA A 230 -12.91 -13.88 14.34
CA ALA A 230 -14.23 -14.49 14.60
C ALA A 230 -14.12 -15.92 15.15
N ASP A 231 -12.90 -16.48 15.19
CA ASP A 231 -12.59 -17.79 15.76
C ASP A 231 -12.23 -17.68 17.25
N VAL A 232 -13.18 -18.13 18.09
CA VAL A 232 -12.97 -18.80 19.39
C VAL A 232 -13.67 -20.16 19.32
#